data_AF-A0A919JBU4-F1
#
_entry.id   AF-A0A919JBU4-F1
#
_cell.length_a   1.000
_cell.length_b   1.000
_cell.length_c   1.000
_cell.angle_alpha   90.00
_cell.angle_beta   90.00
_cell.angle_gamma   90.00
#
_symmetry.space_group_name_H-M   'P 1'
#
loop_
_entity.id
_entity.type
_entity.pdbx_description
1 polymer ?
#
loop_
_entity_poly.entity_id
_entity_poly.type
_entity_poly.pdbx_seq_one_letter_code
_entity_poly.pdbx_strand_id
1 'polypeptide(L)'
;MARFRSIPVEVDAEQWSGSNEADLAAFTSGDFNALDAEDRENCDDPDATGQLFERSGRWRLVFPGDWIVRENAGFYVCRPDAFTAQFEAVQE
;
A
#
# COMPACT_ATOMS: atom_id res chain seq x y z
N MET A 1 -3.21 -35.62 18.80
CA MET A 1 -3.05 -34.16 18.60
C MET A 1 -3.00 -33.91 17.10
N ALA A 2 -3.91 -33.09 16.57
CA ALA A 2 -3.92 -32.75 15.14
C ALA A 2 -3.13 -31.45 14.93
N ARG A 3 -2.22 -31.46 13.96
CA ARG A 3 -1.52 -30.26 13.48
C ARG A 3 -2.25 -29.78 12.23
N PHE A 4 -2.52 -28.49 12.18
CA PHE A 4 -3.14 -27.84 11.04
C PHE A 4 -2.17 -26.82 10.46
N ARG A 5 -2.29 -26.56 9.15
CA ARG A 5 -1.59 -25.49 8.44
C ARG A 5 -2.61 -24.42 8.05
N SER A 6 -2.20 -23.15 8.03
CA SER A 6 -3.00 -22.08 7.44
C SER A 6 -3.15 -22.30 5.93
N ILE A 7 -4.25 -21.81 5.39
CA ILE A 7 -4.46 -21.75 3.94
C ILE A 7 -3.67 -20.54 3.43
N PRO A 8 -2.87 -20.68 2.35
CA PRO A 8 -2.19 -19.53 1.74
C PRO A 8 -3.23 -18.52 1.25
N VAL A 9 -3.03 -17.26 1.58
CA VAL A 9 -3.90 -16.16 1.14
C VAL A 9 -3.16 -15.43 0.03
N GLU A 10 -3.75 -15.41 -1.16
CA GLU A 10 -3.29 -14.60 -2.28
C GLU A 10 -3.92 -13.21 -2.16
N VAL A 11 -3.10 -12.17 -2.35
CA VAL A 11 -3.51 -10.77 -2.26
C VAL A 11 -3.04 -10.04 -3.51
N ASP A 12 -3.87 -9.11 -4.01
CA ASP A 12 -3.41 -8.15 -4.99
C ASP A 12 -2.63 -7.05 -4.27
N ALA A 13 -1.44 -6.73 -4.76
CA ALA A 13 -0.64 -5.64 -4.20
C ALA A 13 0.13 -4.92 -5.30
N GLU A 14 0.25 -3.60 -5.15
CA GLU A 14 1.02 -2.77 -6.07
C GLU A 14 1.99 -1.88 -5.29
N GLN A 15 3.23 -1.80 -5.76
CA GLN A 15 4.28 -1.01 -5.10
C GLN A 15 4.22 0.45 -5.53
N TRP A 16 4.33 1.36 -4.57
CA TRP A 16 4.56 2.78 -4.85
C TRP A 16 6.01 3.00 -5.25
N SER A 17 6.25 3.39 -6.51
CA SER A 17 7.59 3.70 -7.04
C SER A 17 8.02 5.15 -6.84
N GLY A 18 7.11 6.02 -6.39
CA GLY A 18 7.30 7.48 -6.40
C GLY A 18 6.81 8.17 -7.68
N SER A 19 6.38 7.40 -8.69
CA SER A 19 5.99 7.95 -10.00
C SER A 19 4.81 7.24 -10.69
N ASN A 20 4.35 6.09 -10.19
CA ASN A 20 3.22 5.33 -10.75
C ASN A 20 1.87 5.74 -10.15
N GLU A 21 1.62 7.06 -10.04
CA GLU A 21 0.46 7.57 -9.30
C GLU A 21 -0.83 7.15 -9.98
N ALA A 22 -0.85 7.26 -11.31
CA ALA A 22 -1.99 6.88 -12.12
C ALA A 22 -2.36 5.39 -11.96
N ASP A 23 -1.35 4.53 -11.83
CA ASP A 23 -1.57 3.09 -11.64
C ASP A 23 -2.15 2.80 -10.26
N LEU A 24 -1.56 3.37 -9.20
CA LEU A 24 -2.10 3.24 -7.84
C LEU A 24 -3.47 3.89 -7.66
N ALA A 25 -3.72 5.02 -8.30
CA ALA A 25 -5.04 5.65 -8.30
C ALA A 25 -6.08 4.75 -8.99
N ALA A 26 -5.71 4.10 -10.10
CA ALA A 26 -6.59 3.12 -10.75
C ALA A 26 -6.80 1.88 -9.87
N PHE A 27 -5.73 1.37 -9.25
CA PHE A 27 -5.78 0.22 -8.34
C PHE A 27 -6.68 0.49 -7.13
N THR A 28 -6.59 1.68 -6.55
CA THR A 28 -7.34 2.10 -5.35
C THR A 28 -8.68 2.76 -5.66
N SER A 29 -9.11 2.80 -6.93
CA SER A 29 -10.34 3.48 -7.35
C SER A 29 -10.42 4.97 -6.97
N GLY A 30 -9.25 5.65 -6.91
CA GLY A 30 -9.11 7.07 -6.61
C GLY A 30 -8.81 7.41 -5.15
N ASP A 31 -8.65 6.41 -4.28
CA ASP A 31 -8.31 6.61 -2.87
C ASP A 31 -6.80 6.84 -2.63
N PHE A 32 -5.98 6.90 -3.68
CA PHE A 32 -4.56 7.21 -3.62
C PHE A 32 -4.24 8.50 -4.37
N ASN A 33 -3.39 9.35 -3.77
CA ASN A 33 -2.87 10.55 -4.41
C ASN A 33 -1.36 10.72 -4.11
N ALA A 34 -0.59 11.18 -5.09
CA ALA A 34 0.76 11.64 -4.84
C ALA A 34 0.74 12.97 -4.08
N LEU A 35 1.65 13.15 -3.11
CA LEU A 35 1.81 14.43 -2.44
C LEU A 35 2.69 15.32 -3.31
N ASP A 36 2.25 16.54 -3.61
CA ASP A 36 3.10 17.53 -4.28
C ASP A 36 4.05 18.22 -3.28
N ALA A 37 4.85 19.18 -3.73
CA ALA A 37 5.79 19.87 -2.84
C ALA A 37 5.09 20.65 -1.71
N GLU A 38 3.94 21.26 -1.99
CA GLU A 38 3.19 22.07 -1.03
C GLU A 38 2.48 21.17 -0.01
N ASP A 39 1.90 20.05 -0.46
CA ASP A 39 1.29 19.05 0.42
C ASP A 39 2.34 18.37 1.34
N ARG A 40 3.56 18.12 0.83
CA ARG A 40 4.66 17.57 1.64
C ARG A 40 5.10 18.52 2.75
N GLU A 41 5.14 19.82 2.50
CA GLU A 41 5.50 20.82 3.51
C GLU A 41 4.45 20.91 4.63
N ASN A 42 3.20 20.56 4.35
CA ASN A 42 2.11 20.53 5.31
C ASN A 42 1.92 19.15 5.98
N CYS A 43 2.75 18.17 5.63
CA CYS A 43 2.68 16.82 6.15
C CYS A 43 3.50 16.66 7.44
N ASP A 44 3.11 15.70 8.29
CA ASP A 44 3.89 15.33 9.48
C ASP A 44 5.27 14.74 9.13
N ASP A 45 5.45 14.24 7.90
CA ASP A 45 6.70 13.65 7.42
C ASP A 45 7.04 14.16 6.01
N PRO A 46 8.13 14.92 5.84
CA PRO A 46 8.50 15.50 4.55
C PRO A 46 9.03 14.46 3.54
N ASP A 47 9.40 13.26 3.99
CA ASP A 47 9.88 12.17 3.12
C ASP A 47 8.72 11.38 2.49
N ALA A 48 7.48 11.62 2.92
CA ALA A 48 6.29 11.03 2.32
C ALA A 48 6.09 11.58 0.90
N THR A 49 5.76 10.70 -0.04
CA THR A 49 5.57 11.09 -1.46
C THR A 49 4.20 10.75 -2.00
N GLY A 50 3.39 10.02 -1.23
CA GLY A 50 2.00 9.75 -1.53
C GLY A 50 1.18 9.61 -0.26
N GLN A 51 -0.13 9.54 -0.43
CA GLN A 51 -1.07 9.27 0.63
C GLN A 51 -2.18 8.33 0.14
N LEU A 52 -2.52 7.36 0.98
CA LEU A 52 -3.62 6.43 0.77
C LEU A 52 -4.74 6.74 1.75
N PHE A 53 -5.98 6.85 1.26
CA PHE A 53 -7.14 6.88 2.11
C PHE A 53 -7.50 5.46 2.55
N GLU A 54 -7.16 5.12 3.80
CA GLU A 54 -7.44 3.80 4.34
C GLU A 54 -8.91 3.68 4.76
N ARG A 55 -9.40 2.43 4.84
CA ARG A 55 -10.74 2.12 5.37
C ARG A 55 -11.01 2.68 6.77
N SER A 56 -9.96 2.95 7.54
CA SER A 56 -10.07 3.58 8.86
C SER A 56 -10.61 5.03 8.80
N GLY A 57 -10.82 5.57 7.59
CA GLY A 57 -11.26 6.94 7.36
C GLY A 57 -10.15 7.95 7.58
N ARG A 58 -8.89 7.52 7.44
CA ARG A 58 -7.70 8.33 7.66
C ARG A 58 -6.76 8.22 6.47
N TRP A 59 -6.11 9.32 6.16
CA TRP A 59 -5.00 9.34 5.22
C TRP A 59 -3.77 8.74 5.88
N ARG A 60 -3.11 7.85 5.15
CA ARG A 60 -1.85 7.22 5.55
C ARG A 60 -0.77 7.62 4.57
N LEU A 61 0.36 8.07 5.12
CA LEU A 61 1.52 8.46 4.34
C LEU A 61 2.20 7.25 3.72
N VAL A 62 2.54 7.39 2.45
CA VAL A 62 3.15 6.37 1.59
C VAL A 62 4.48 6.90 1.08
N PHE A 63 5.48 6.02 1.11
CA PHE A 63 6.87 6.27 0.78
C PHE A 63 7.25 5.38 -0.39
N PRO A 64 8.17 5.82 -1.27
CA PRO A 64 8.60 4.97 -2.37
C PRO A 64 9.17 3.65 -1.84
N GLY A 65 8.70 2.54 -2.39
CA GLY A 65 9.00 1.18 -1.93
C GLY A 65 7.89 0.53 -1.11
N ASP A 66 6.93 1.30 -0.59
CA ASP A 66 5.75 0.76 0.09
C ASP A 66 4.84 0.00 -0.86
N TRP A 67 4.14 -0.99 -0.34
CA TRP A 67 3.14 -1.77 -1.05
C TRP A 67 1.75 -1.36 -0.63
N ILE A 68 0.89 -1.07 -1.60
CA ILE A 68 -0.55 -0.90 -1.38
C ILE A 68 -1.19 -2.26 -1.62
N VAL A 69 -1.73 -2.86 -0.56
CA VAL A 69 -2.32 -4.20 -0.62
C VAL A 69 -3.83 -4.07 -0.61
N ARG A 70 -4.49 -4.79 -1.51
CA ARG A 70 -5.95 -4.90 -1.56
C ARG A 70 -6.42 -6.01 -0.65
N GLU A 71 -7.35 -5.67 0.23
CA GLU A 71 -8.11 -6.63 1.02
C GLU A 71 -9.59 -6.55 0.67
N ASN A 72 -10.36 -7.55 1.15
CA ASN A 72 -11.79 -7.69 0.91
C ASN A 72 -12.63 -6.47 1.35
N ALA A 73 -12.07 -5.56 2.15
CA ALA A 73 -12.75 -4.40 2.72
C ALA A 73 -12.09 -3.05 2.41
N GLY A 74 -11.06 -3.00 1.56
CA GLY A 74 -10.36 -1.76 1.21
C GLY A 74 -8.87 -1.98 0.94
N PHE A 75 -8.07 -0.95 1.17
CA PHE A 75 -6.62 -0.95 0.95
C PHE A 75 -5.87 -0.60 2.22
N TYR A 76 -4.66 -1.12 2.37
CA TYR A 76 -3.74 -0.73 3.43
C TYR A 76 -2.30 -0.63 2.90
N VAL A 77 -1.48 0.14 3.62
CA VAL A 77 -0.05 0.32 3.29
C VAL A 77 0.79 -0.71 4.03
N CYS A 78 1.66 -1.42 3.31
CA CYS A 78 2.62 -2.37 3.87
C CYS A 78 4.04 -1.93 3.54
N ARG A 79 4.91 -1.85 4.55
CA ARG A 79 6.34 -1.57 4.35
C ARG A 79 7.00 -2.72 3.56
N PRO A 80 8.00 -2.44 2.69
CA PRO A 80 8.64 -3.47 1.87
C PRO A 80 9.21 -4.64 2.68
N ASP A 81 9.82 -4.36 3.84
CA ASP A 81 10.36 -5.41 4.72
C ASP A 81 9.27 -6.31 5.30
N ALA A 82 8.11 -5.73 5.68
CA ALA A 82 6.99 -6.48 6.21
C ALA A 82 6.25 -7.25 5.13
N PHE A 83 6.21 -6.72 3.90
CA PHE A 83 5.56 -7.36 2.76
C PHE A 83 6.33 -8.61 2.32
N THR A 84 7.63 -8.49 2.09
CA THR A 84 8.50 -9.60 1.68
C THR A 84 8.65 -10.70 2.74
N ALA A 85 8.41 -10.39 4.01
CA ALA A 85 8.36 -11.38 5.08
C ALA A 85 7.06 -12.20 5.10
N GLN A 86 5.99 -11.71 4.49
CA GLN A 86 4.64 -12.30 4.56
C GLN A 86 4.13 -12.84 3.22
N PHE A 87 4.59 -12.26 2.11
CA PHE A 87 4.10 -12.55 0.77
C PHE A 87 5.27 -12.86 -0.16
N GLU A 88 5.09 -13.87 -0.98
CA GLU A 88 5.97 -14.21 -2.08
C GLU A 88 5.24 -13.93 -3.39
N ALA A 89 5.96 -13.44 -4.41
CA ALA A 89 5.38 -13.21 -5.72
C ALA A 89 4.96 -14.55 -6.34
N VAL A 90 3.66 -14.75 -6.52
CA VAL A 90 3.11 -15.87 -7.28
C VAL A 90 3.17 -15.47 -8.77
N GLN A 91 3.94 -16.21 -9.56
CA GLN A 91 3.94 -16.03 -11.01
C GLN A 91 2.67 -16.67 -11.57
N GLU A 92 1.86 -15.89 -12.31
CA GLU A 92 0.71 -16.38 -13.08
C GLU A 92 1.17 -17.10 -14.36
#